data_AF-A0A7W0QF05-F1
#
_entry.id   AF-A0A7W0QF05-F1
#
_cell.length_a   1.000
_cell.length_b   1.000
_cell.length_c   1.000
_cell.angle_alpha   90.00
_cell.angle_beta   90.00
_cell.angle_gamma   90.00
#
_symmetry.space_group_name_H-M   'P 1'
#
loop_
_entity.id
_entity.type
_entity.pdbx_description
1 polymer ?
#
loop_
_entity_poly.entity_id
_entity_poly.type
_entity_poly.pdbx_seq_one_letter_code
_entity_poly.pdbx_strand_id
1 'polypeptide(L)'
;MSDASDDTGDENVDEVRTEALDQLRIEAAKLFAEKPQYRTLMMAVAQYWCDEADDAVHVSLYASERELPLWPHRCAESYYGDDEDEVENVPGEACGDCESGLGYLDVDDNGSAIAGFEAYCHEAGSQEEDSASNYLPYAVARRRGDAIEIEVIARLQRPEAEHYAHALHAEVEPDDTWLDPRARELFELVCATPADDSPRRVLADYLLERDNPRGELIAVSLEGAHNADAITKRDDLLAAHAVRWMAPLAHVMPVSTARFERGFLASGEVHAHDDYSIAAVRGALAWGTVESLYVHANSRCVLDPAMRALRELGPIDGDWLADLASATAPWAIEALDVILTTPQDVTALGAITTLPRLRRLTLRGKRVAEAVAQLPHARWCSQLERLTVIDDGSPATWYARHRELAPLPWLAVVARHDDPCEALGWEVAFGPGGACEIALRGWHPQGSLDRLADVLRTLPPTSSLAFVASRHWSPTAADLERLLGSPDVDDDSDDVN
;
A
#
# COMPACT_ATOMS: atom_id res chain seq x y z
N MET A 1 -3.90 -33.80 3.99
CA MET A 1 -2.45 -33.74 3.73
C MET A 1 -2.11 -34.89 2.81
N SER A 2 -2.59 -34.77 1.59
CA SER A 2 -2.51 -35.74 0.50
C SER A 2 -1.46 -35.27 -0.49
N ASP A 3 -0.68 -36.22 -0.99
CA ASP A 3 0.36 -36.08 -2.02
C ASP A 3 -0.22 -35.63 -3.38
N ALA A 4 -0.45 -34.33 -3.55
CA ALA A 4 -0.92 -33.72 -4.80
C ALA A 4 0.05 -32.67 -5.37
N SER A 5 1.36 -32.74 -5.10
CA SER A 5 2.29 -31.62 -5.34
C SER A 5 3.46 -31.90 -6.30
N ASP A 6 3.39 -32.87 -7.20
CA ASP A 6 4.58 -33.27 -8.01
C ASP A 6 4.53 -32.85 -9.50
N ASP A 7 3.50 -32.12 -9.94
CA ASP A 7 3.38 -31.67 -11.35
C ASP A 7 2.92 -30.23 -11.53
N THR A 8 3.05 -29.39 -10.49
CA THR A 8 3.08 -27.94 -10.71
C THR A 8 4.44 -27.66 -11.34
N GLY A 9 4.49 -27.55 -12.67
CA GLY A 9 5.70 -27.10 -13.35
C GLY A 9 6.25 -25.87 -12.62
N ASP A 10 7.57 -25.75 -12.52
CA ASP A 10 8.28 -24.57 -12.01
C ASP A 10 8.02 -23.38 -12.95
N GLU A 11 6.76 -23.00 -13.14
CA GLU A 11 6.38 -21.81 -13.87
C GLU A 11 6.85 -20.62 -13.04
N ASN A 12 7.59 -19.76 -13.71
CA ASN A 12 8.15 -18.59 -13.09
C ASN A 12 6.99 -17.65 -12.72
N VAL A 13 6.76 -17.45 -11.42
CA VAL A 13 5.70 -16.60 -10.89
C VAL A 13 5.74 -15.17 -11.47
N ASP A 14 6.93 -14.66 -11.78
CA ASP A 14 7.07 -13.36 -12.42
C ASP A 14 6.63 -13.37 -13.89
N GLU A 15 6.77 -14.50 -14.59
CA GLU A 15 6.28 -14.69 -15.96
C GLU A 15 4.75 -14.70 -16.00
N VAL A 16 4.10 -15.45 -15.10
CA VAL A 16 2.63 -15.48 -14.96
C VAL A 16 2.06 -14.09 -14.72
N ARG A 17 2.66 -13.33 -13.80
CA ARG A 17 2.25 -11.94 -13.51
C ARG A 17 2.47 -11.02 -14.71
N THR A 18 3.60 -11.17 -15.40
CA THR A 18 3.92 -10.36 -16.58
C THR A 18 2.92 -10.60 -17.70
N GLU A 19 2.58 -11.86 -17.97
CA GLU A 19 1.58 -12.24 -18.97
C GLU A 19 0.21 -11.66 -18.64
N ALA A 20 -0.24 -11.77 -17.38
CA ALA A 20 -1.50 -11.17 -16.93
C ALA A 20 -1.51 -9.63 -17.10
N LEU A 21 -0.42 -8.93 -16.80
CA LEU A 21 -0.31 -7.48 -16.98
C LEU A 21 -0.30 -7.08 -18.47
N ASP A 22 0.32 -7.89 -19.33
CA ASP A 22 0.30 -7.69 -20.77
C ASP A 22 -1.10 -7.91 -21.35
N GLN A 23 -1.81 -8.94 -20.87
CA GLN A 23 -3.21 -9.17 -21.23
C GLN A 23 -4.11 -8.03 -20.74
N LEU A 24 -3.93 -7.55 -19.51
CA LEU A 24 -4.64 -6.38 -18.98
C LEU A 24 -4.44 -5.15 -19.89
N ARG A 25 -3.22 -4.93 -20.40
CA ARG A 25 -2.94 -3.84 -21.34
C ARG A 25 -3.70 -4.01 -22.66
N ILE A 26 -3.77 -5.23 -23.19
CA ILE A 26 -4.52 -5.55 -24.42
C ILE A 26 -6.02 -5.29 -24.21
N GLU A 27 -6.59 -5.80 -23.12
CA GLU A 27 -8.01 -5.61 -22.81
C GLU A 27 -8.35 -4.13 -22.56
N ALA A 28 -7.48 -3.40 -21.86
CA ALA A 28 -7.64 -1.96 -21.68
C ALA A 28 -7.64 -1.20 -23.02
N ALA A 29 -6.77 -1.59 -23.97
CA ALA A 29 -6.73 -0.97 -25.29
C ALA A 29 -8.03 -1.19 -26.08
N LYS A 30 -8.56 -2.41 -26.06
CA LYS A 30 -9.85 -2.74 -26.68
C LYS A 30 -10.98 -1.92 -26.04
N LEU A 31 -11.08 -1.95 -24.71
CA LEU A 31 -12.09 -1.23 -23.96
C LEU A 31 -12.08 0.28 -24.26
N PHE A 32 -10.91 0.93 -24.19
CA PHE A 32 -10.82 2.38 -24.41
C PHE A 32 -11.09 2.79 -25.86
N ALA A 33 -10.90 1.89 -26.82
CA ALA A 33 -11.24 2.11 -28.23
C ALA A 33 -12.74 1.98 -28.47
N GLU A 34 -13.38 0.97 -27.88
CA GLU A 34 -14.81 0.71 -28.02
C GLU A 34 -15.69 1.67 -27.20
N LYS A 35 -15.21 2.02 -25.99
CA LYS A 35 -15.92 2.79 -24.98
C LYS A 35 -15.04 3.93 -24.47
N PRO A 36 -14.91 5.02 -25.25
CA PRO A 36 -13.95 6.09 -24.98
C PRO A 36 -14.25 6.91 -23.70
N GLN A 37 -15.44 6.75 -23.11
CA GLN A 37 -15.77 7.32 -21.81
C GLN A 37 -14.94 6.72 -20.67
N TYR A 38 -14.54 5.45 -20.78
CA TYR A 38 -13.71 4.82 -19.76
C TYR A 38 -12.28 5.33 -19.81
N ARG A 39 -11.74 5.59 -18.63
CA ARG A 39 -10.39 6.14 -18.42
C ARG A 39 -9.47 5.14 -17.74
N THR A 40 -10.03 4.14 -17.06
CA THR A 40 -9.28 3.09 -16.38
C THR A 40 -9.93 1.71 -16.49
N LEU A 41 -9.09 0.69 -16.40
CA LEU A 41 -9.44 -0.71 -16.21
C LEU A 41 -8.60 -1.28 -15.07
N MET A 42 -9.24 -1.73 -13.99
CA MET A 42 -8.59 -2.35 -12.84
C MET A 42 -8.71 -3.87 -12.93
N MET A 43 -7.61 -4.54 -12.64
CA MET A 43 -7.54 -5.97 -12.38
C MET A 43 -7.58 -6.19 -10.88
N ALA A 44 -8.52 -7.01 -10.41
CA ALA A 44 -8.56 -7.49 -9.04
C ALA A 44 -8.44 -9.01 -9.02
N VAL A 45 -7.88 -9.54 -7.93
CA VAL A 45 -7.63 -10.97 -7.75
C VAL A 45 -8.33 -11.46 -6.47
N ALA A 46 -8.84 -12.69 -6.51
CA ALA A 46 -9.41 -13.37 -5.35
C ALA A 46 -8.96 -14.83 -5.36
N GLN A 47 -8.77 -15.41 -4.18
CA GLN A 47 -8.56 -16.85 -4.03
C GLN A 47 -9.81 -17.46 -3.41
N TYR A 48 -10.26 -18.57 -3.99
CA TYR A 48 -11.41 -19.32 -3.51
C TYR A 48 -11.03 -20.75 -3.19
N TRP A 49 -11.66 -21.30 -2.17
CA TRP A 49 -11.85 -22.74 -2.09
C TRP A 49 -12.95 -23.13 -3.08
N CYS A 50 -12.62 -23.95 -4.09
CA CYS A 50 -13.60 -24.48 -5.02
C CYS A 50 -13.81 -25.97 -4.75
N ASP A 51 -15.02 -26.48 -4.90
CA ASP A 51 -15.28 -27.92 -4.74
C ASP A 51 -14.64 -28.78 -5.85
N GLU A 52 -14.23 -28.15 -6.96
CA GLU A 52 -13.54 -28.78 -8.09
C GLU A 52 -11.99 -28.72 -7.99
N ALA A 53 -11.42 -27.84 -7.17
CA ALA A 53 -9.97 -27.67 -6.98
C ALA A 53 -9.65 -27.25 -5.52
N ASP A 54 -8.61 -27.82 -4.92
CA ASP A 54 -8.24 -27.52 -3.52
C ASP A 54 -7.99 -26.02 -3.28
N ASP A 55 -7.62 -25.26 -4.32
CA ASP A 55 -7.52 -23.79 -4.38
C ASP A 55 -7.70 -23.29 -5.84
N ALA A 56 -8.25 -22.09 -6.03
CA ALA A 56 -8.29 -21.40 -7.34
C ALA A 56 -8.09 -19.88 -7.17
N VAL A 57 -7.37 -19.24 -8.09
CA VAL A 57 -7.27 -17.77 -8.16
C VAL A 57 -8.05 -17.24 -9.35
N HIS A 58 -9.07 -16.42 -9.06
CA HIS A 58 -9.87 -15.76 -10.06
C HIS A 58 -9.39 -14.33 -10.28
N VAL A 59 -9.53 -13.88 -11.52
CA VAL A 59 -9.23 -12.51 -11.93
C VAL A 59 -10.49 -11.85 -12.46
N SER A 60 -10.79 -10.66 -11.97
CA SER A 60 -11.92 -9.85 -12.43
C SER A 60 -11.47 -8.47 -12.87
N LEU A 61 -12.16 -7.94 -13.89
CA LEU A 61 -11.88 -6.64 -14.50
C LEU A 61 -12.99 -5.63 -14.20
N TYR A 62 -12.57 -4.42 -13.83
CA TYR A 62 -13.46 -3.33 -13.45
C TYR A 62 -13.10 -2.06 -14.21
N ALA A 63 -14.02 -1.54 -15.02
CA ALA A 63 -13.87 -0.32 -15.77
C ALA A 63 -14.43 0.89 -15.03
N SER A 64 -13.80 2.05 -15.23
CA SER A 64 -14.29 3.31 -14.67
C SER A 64 -14.05 4.50 -15.60
N GLU A 65 -15.00 5.43 -15.65
CA GLU A 65 -14.85 6.76 -16.27
C GLU A 65 -13.92 7.66 -15.46
N ARG A 66 -13.54 7.26 -14.24
CA ARG A 66 -12.64 7.97 -13.35
C ARG A 66 -11.20 7.59 -13.65
N GLU A 67 -10.23 8.40 -13.19
CA GLU A 67 -8.82 7.99 -13.23
C GLU A 67 -8.48 6.90 -12.19
N LEU A 68 -9.41 6.66 -11.27
CA LEU A 68 -9.28 5.77 -10.14
C LEU A 68 -10.66 5.12 -9.97
N PRO A 69 -10.79 3.82 -10.29
CA PRO A 69 -12.05 3.10 -10.09
C PRO A 69 -12.52 3.19 -8.65
N LEU A 70 -13.83 3.18 -8.48
CA LEU A 70 -14.41 2.98 -7.15
C LEU A 70 -14.22 1.52 -6.77
N TRP A 71 -13.74 1.31 -5.54
CA TRP A 71 -13.57 -0.03 -5.00
C TRP A 71 -14.17 -0.08 -3.59
N PRO A 72 -14.91 -1.15 -3.25
CA PRO A 72 -15.31 -2.27 -4.08
C PRO A 72 -16.27 -1.80 -5.15
N HIS A 73 -16.24 -2.50 -6.27
CA HIS A 73 -17.30 -2.34 -7.25
C HIS A 73 -18.61 -2.86 -6.67
N ARG A 74 -19.71 -2.15 -6.93
CA ARG A 74 -21.07 -2.53 -6.54
C ARG A 74 -21.97 -2.47 -7.77
N CYS A 75 -22.58 -3.59 -8.12
CA CYS A 75 -23.56 -3.68 -9.18
C CYS A 75 -24.74 -4.57 -8.78
N ALA A 76 -25.88 -4.37 -9.44
CA ALA A 76 -27.15 -5.06 -9.16
C ALA A 76 -27.12 -6.57 -9.43
N GLU A 77 -26.13 -7.06 -10.18
CA GLU A 77 -26.11 -8.42 -10.73
C GLU A 77 -25.25 -9.40 -9.93
N SER A 78 -24.88 -9.08 -8.67
CA SER A 78 -24.08 -10.00 -7.86
C SER A 78 -24.82 -11.32 -7.65
N TYR A 79 -24.29 -12.37 -8.26
CA TYR A 79 -24.92 -13.64 -8.61
C TYR A 79 -25.49 -14.47 -7.44
N TYR A 80 -25.30 -14.06 -6.18
CA TYR A 80 -25.65 -14.83 -4.98
C TYR A 80 -26.46 -14.05 -3.92
N GLY A 81 -26.90 -12.83 -4.21
CA GLY A 81 -27.77 -12.08 -3.28
C GLY A 81 -29.24 -12.45 -3.44
N ASP A 82 -29.76 -13.36 -2.60
CA ASP A 82 -31.21 -13.53 -2.38
C ASP A 82 -31.83 -12.34 -1.60
N ASP A 83 -31.02 -11.37 -1.19
CA ASP A 83 -31.47 -10.16 -0.50
C ASP A 83 -31.95 -9.11 -1.51
N GLU A 84 -33.24 -8.80 -1.45
CA GLU A 84 -34.01 -7.88 -2.32
C GLU A 84 -33.55 -6.41 -2.33
N ASP A 85 -32.38 -6.10 -1.79
CA ASP A 85 -31.83 -4.74 -1.81
C ASP A 85 -31.26 -4.47 -3.20
N GLU A 86 -32.06 -3.89 -4.09
CA GLU A 86 -31.64 -3.39 -5.41
C GLU A 86 -30.42 -2.47 -5.26
N VAL A 87 -29.22 -3.02 -5.44
CA VAL A 87 -27.99 -2.23 -5.44
C VAL A 87 -27.95 -1.43 -6.74
N GLU A 88 -28.20 -0.13 -6.66
CA GLU A 88 -28.12 0.75 -7.82
C GLU A 88 -26.70 0.76 -8.39
N ASN A 89 -26.57 0.48 -9.69
CA ASN A 89 -25.28 0.55 -10.38
C ASN A 89 -24.68 1.94 -10.23
N VAL A 90 -23.40 2.01 -9.85
CA VAL A 90 -22.71 3.29 -9.73
C VAL A 90 -22.45 3.86 -11.13
N PRO A 91 -22.97 5.05 -11.49
CA PRO A 91 -22.78 5.61 -12.83
C PRO A 91 -21.31 5.76 -13.18
N GLY A 92 -20.94 5.26 -14.37
CA GLY A 92 -19.57 5.32 -14.89
C GLY A 92 -18.63 4.23 -14.36
N GLU A 93 -19.11 3.29 -13.55
CA GLU A 93 -18.38 2.08 -13.16
C GLU A 93 -19.01 0.85 -13.84
N ALA A 94 -18.19 -0.13 -14.24
CA ALA A 94 -18.67 -1.38 -14.83
C ALA A 94 -17.76 -2.57 -14.48
N CYS A 95 -18.34 -3.77 -14.40
CA CYS A 95 -17.64 -5.05 -14.30
C CYS A 95 -18.13 -6.03 -15.37
N GLY A 96 -17.51 -7.21 -15.44
CA GLY A 96 -17.90 -8.29 -16.35
C GLY A 96 -19.37 -8.69 -16.27
N ASP A 97 -19.98 -8.59 -15.09
CA ASP A 97 -21.38 -8.99 -14.87
C ASP A 97 -22.34 -7.90 -15.36
N CYS A 98 -22.18 -6.66 -14.92
CA CYS A 98 -23.15 -5.59 -15.23
C CYS A 98 -23.00 -4.99 -16.65
N GLU A 99 -21.88 -5.23 -17.33
CA GLU A 99 -21.65 -4.72 -18.68
C GLU A 99 -21.03 -5.78 -19.60
N SER A 100 -21.88 -6.34 -20.46
CA SER A 100 -21.44 -7.30 -21.47
C SER A 100 -20.28 -6.75 -22.29
N GLY A 101 -19.17 -7.49 -22.35
CA GLY A 101 -17.99 -7.16 -23.15
C GLY A 101 -16.77 -6.69 -22.37
N LEU A 102 -16.86 -6.53 -21.04
CA LEU A 102 -15.65 -6.58 -20.21
C LEU A 102 -15.17 -8.03 -20.20
N GLY A 103 -14.02 -8.27 -20.84
CA GLY A 103 -13.43 -9.61 -20.94
C GLY A 103 -12.95 -10.12 -19.58
N TYR A 104 -12.61 -11.41 -19.54
CA TYR A 104 -11.82 -12.00 -18.46
C TYR A 104 -10.37 -12.09 -18.91
N LEU A 105 -9.44 -12.12 -17.97
CA LEU A 105 -8.07 -12.53 -18.28
C LEU A 105 -8.04 -14.05 -18.38
N ASP A 106 -7.34 -14.55 -19.39
CA ASP A 106 -7.20 -15.97 -19.70
C ASP A 106 -5.99 -16.48 -18.93
N VAL A 107 -6.17 -16.59 -17.62
CA VAL A 107 -5.16 -17.13 -16.71
C VAL A 107 -5.55 -18.54 -16.31
N ASP A 108 -4.56 -19.40 -16.08
CA ASP A 108 -4.77 -20.76 -15.55
C ASP A 108 -5.14 -20.68 -14.06
N ASP A 109 -6.42 -20.38 -13.81
CA ASP A 109 -7.03 -20.09 -12.51
C ASP A 109 -6.81 -21.19 -11.46
N ASN A 110 -6.75 -22.45 -11.91
CA ASN A 110 -6.53 -23.64 -11.09
C ASN A 110 -5.07 -24.14 -11.11
N GLY A 111 -4.16 -23.40 -11.74
CA GLY A 111 -2.75 -23.76 -11.85
C GLY A 111 -1.83 -22.57 -11.60
N SER A 112 -1.24 -22.03 -12.65
CA SER A 112 -0.17 -21.03 -12.51
C SER A 112 -0.62 -19.71 -11.90
N ALA A 113 -1.90 -19.35 -12.04
CA ALA A 113 -2.46 -18.16 -11.38
C ALA A 113 -2.42 -18.25 -9.85
N ILE A 114 -2.47 -19.46 -9.27
CA ILE A 114 -2.35 -19.65 -7.82
C ILE A 114 -0.98 -19.17 -7.36
N ALA A 115 0.09 -19.71 -7.92
CA ALA A 115 1.46 -19.28 -7.61
C ALA A 115 1.68 -17.80 -7.97
N GLY A 116 1.04 -17.33 -9.05
CA GLY A 116 1.05 -15.94 -9.48
C GLY A 116 0.46 -14.97 -8.45
N PHE A 117 -0.68 -15.28 -7.84
CA PHE A 117 -1.50 -14.25 -7.20
C PHE A 117 -1.98 -14.58 -5.79
N GLU A 118 -1.85 -15.82 -5.30
CA GLU A 118 -2.37 -16.19 -3.97
C GLU A 118 -1.81 -15.30 -2.84
N ALA A 119 -0.57 -14.82 -3.01
CA ALA A 119 0.09 -13.98 -2.02
C ALA A 119 -0.58 -12.59 -1.86
N TYR A 120 -1.40 -12.19 -2.84
CA TYR A 120 -2.13 -10.93 -2.89
C TYR A 120 -3.64 -11.10 -2.64
N CYS A 121 -4.09 -12.33 -2.38
CA CYS A 121 -5.48 -12.65 -2.09
C CYS A 121 -5.73 -12.77 -0.58
N HIS A 122 -6.99 -12.64 -0.16
CA HIS A 122 -7.40 -13.06 1.18
C HIS A 122 -7.26 -14.58 1.32
N GLU A 123 -6.74 -15.05 2.47
CA GLU A 123 -6.62 -16.50 2.75
C GLU A 123 -7.99 -17.19 2.91
N ALA A 124 -9.01 -16.44 3.34
CA ALA A 124 -10.32 -16.97 3.72
C ALA A 124 -11.44 -16.64 2.72
N GLY A 125 -11.11 -16.37 1.46
CA GLY A 125 -12.11 -16.08 0.44
C GLY A 125 -13.07 -17.25 0.20
N SER A 126 -14.35 -16.95 0.02
CA SER A 126 -15.41 -17.93 -0.24
C SER A 126 -16.25 -17.53 -1.44
N GLN A 127 -16.61 -18.49 -2.29
CA GLN A 127 -17.53 -18.22 -3.41
C GLN A 127 -18.93 -17.78 -2.94
N GLU A 128 -19.27 -18.03 -1.67
CA GLU A 128 -20.51 -17.57 -1.04
C GLU A 128 -20.45 -16.10 -0.60
N GLU A 129 -19.25 -15.51 -0.50
CA GLU A 129 -19.08 -14.10 -0.16
C GLU A 129 -19.17 -13.22 -1.41
N ASP A 130 -19.58 -11.97 -1.22
CA ASP A 130 -19.67 -11.02 -2.34
C ASP A 130 -18.27 -10.70 -2.92
N SER A 131 -18.25 -10.19 -4.15
CA SER A 131 -16.99 -9.79 -4.79
C SER A 131 -16.26 -8.68 -4.02
N ALA A 132 -17.00 -7.85 -3.29
CA ALA A 132 -16.44 -6.75 -2.52
C ALA A 132 -15.60 -7.23 -1.31
N SER A 133 -15.89 -8.42 -0.80
CA SER A 133 -15.21 -9.04 0.33
C SER A 133 -14.08 -9.97 -0.10
N ASN A 134 -14.17 -10.54 -1.30
CA ASN A 134 -13.17 -11.51 -1.80
C ASN A 134 -12.05 -10.90 -2.63
N TYR A 135 -12.39 -9.97 -3.54
CA TYR A 135 -11.41 -9.45 -4.49
C TYR A 135 -10.56 -8.34 -3.87
N LEU A 136 -9.28 -8.33 -4.23
CA LEU A 136 -8.36 -7.26 -3.89
C LEU A 136 -7.79 -6.63 -5.17
N PRO A 137 -7.75 -5.29 -5.27
CA PRO A 137 -7.15 -4.60 -6.40
C PRO A 137 -5.68 -4.99 -6.56
N TYR A 138 -5.30 -5.46 -7.75
CA TYR A 138 -3.92 -5.83 -8.05
C TYR A 138 -3.23 -4.81 -8.95
N ALA A 139 -3.83 -4.46 -10.09
CA ALA A 139 -3.25 -3.51 -11.03
C ALA A 139 -4.31 -2.59 -11.65
N VAL A 140 -3.88 -1.43 -12.13
CA VAL A 140 -4.73 -0.47 -12.85
C VAL A 140 -4.07 -0.07 -14.16
N ALA A 141 -4.79 -0.26 -15.26
CA ALA A 141 -4.50 0.32 -16.55
C ALA A 141 -5.16 1.70 -16.66
N ARG A 142 -4.38 2.74 -16.98
CA ARG A 142 -4.87 4.12 -17.16
C ARG A 142 -4.60 4.62 -18.57
N ARG A 143 -5.60 5.27 -19.14
CA ARG A 143 -5.46 5.96 -20.43
C ARG A 143 -4.70 7.29 -20.26
N ARG A 144 -3.57 7.45 -20.95
CA ARG A 144 -2.74 8.67 -20.99
C ARG A 144 -2.59 9.13 -22.44
N GLY A 145 -3.62 9.82 -22.94
CA GLY A 145 -3.73 10.14 -24.36
C GLY A 145 -3.91 8.87 -25.18
N ASP A 146 -2.91 8.55 -26.02
CA ASP A 146 -2.85 7.34 -26.84
C ASP A 146 -2.09 6.19 -26.16
N ALA A 147 -1.42 6.45 -25.03
CA ALA A 147 -0.69 5.43 -24.27
C ALA A 147 -1.55 4.82 -23.16
N ILE A 148 -1.20 3.59 -22.76
CA ILE A 148 -1.77 2.90 -21.60
C ILE A 148 -0.66 2.68 -20.58
N GLU A 149 -0.85 3.26 -19.40
CA GLU A 149 0.03 3.12 -18.25
C GLU A 149 -0.52 1.98 -17.37
N ILE A 150 0.32 1.01 -17.00
CA ILE A 150 -0.03 -0.06 -16.06
C ILE A 150 0.68 0.22 -14.74
N GLU A 151 -0.08 0.26 -13.64
CA GLU A 151 0.46 0.37 -12.28
C GLU A 151 0.03 -0.85 -11.46
N VAL A 152 0.99 -1.56 -10.86
CA VAL A 152 0.70 -2.56 -9.83
C VAL A 152 0.47 -1.84 -8.51
N ILE A 153 -0.74 -1.98 -7.98
CA ILE A 153 -1.24 -1.34 -6.76
C ILE A 153 -1.48 -2.33 -5.61
N ALA A 154 -1.31 -3.62 -5.88
CA ALA A 154 -1.52 -4.71 -4.94
C ALA A 154 -0.66 -4.55 -3.68
N ARG A 155 -1.22 -5.02 -2.57
CA ARG A 155 -0.52 -5.17 -1.29
C ARG A 155 -0.40 -6.64 -0.98
N LEU A 156 0.76 -7.04 -0.48
CA LEU A 156 0.98 -8.43 -0.14
C LEU A 156 0.15 -8.78 1.09
N GLN A 157 -0.68 -9.80 0.96
CA GLN A 157 -1.56 -10.27 2.05
C GLN A 157 -0.93 -11.44 2.80
N ARG A 158 -0.27 -12.34 2.05
CA ARG A 158 0.32 -13.58 2.54
C ARG A 158 1.81 -13.60 2.19
N PRO A 159 2.65 -12.83 2.91
CA PRO A 159 4.06 -12.69 2.58
C PRO A 159 4.84 -14.00 2.62
N GLU A 160 4.41 -14.98 3.41
CA GLU A 160 4.94 -16.34 3.40
C GLU A 160 4.74 -17.05 2.06
N ALA A 161 3.57 -16.90 1.42
CA ALA A 161 3.31 -17.51 0.11
C ALA A 161 4.29 -16.97 -0.94
N GLU A 162 4.56 -15.66 -0.91
CA GLU A 162 5.56 -15.03 -1.78
C GLU A 162 6.99 -15.52 -1.48
N HIS A 163 7.36 -15.69 -0.21
CA HIS A 163 8.68 -16.22 0.13
C HIS A 163 8.87 -17.68 -0.32
N TYR A 164 7.81 -18.50 -0.26
CA TYR A 164 7.83 -19.87 -0.76
C TYR A 164 7.85 -19.92 -2.28
N ALA A 165 7.07 -19.08 -2.95
CA ALA A 165 7.05 -18.97 -4.41
C ALA A 165 8.42 -18.63 -4.99
N HIS A 166 9.17 -17.75 -4.32
CA HIS A 166 10.55 -17.42 -4.70
C HIS A 166 11.60 -18.35 -4.09
N ALA A 167 11.17 -19.42 -3.41
CA ALA A 167 12.00 -20.42 -2.74
C ALA A 167 13.29 -19.84 -2.13
N LEU A 168 13.15 -18.80 -1.31
CA LEU A 168 14.23 -18.00 -0.71
C LEU A 168 15.14 -18.76 0.29
N HIS A 169 15.04 -20.09 0.32
CA HIS A 169 16.05 -20.98 0.89
C HIS A 169 17.11 -21.44 -0.13
N ALA A 170 16.88 -21.23 -1.42
CA ALA A 170 17.94 -21.26 -2.40
C ALA A 170 18.93 -20.14 -2.04
N GLU A 171 20.19 -20.51 -1.88
CA GLU A 171 21.29 -19.65 -1.43
C GLU A 171 21.27 -18.33 -2.22
N VAL A 172 20.70 -17.26 -1.65
CA VAL A 172 20.78 -15.92 -2.26
C VAL A 172 22.26 -15.59 -2.26
N GLU A 173 22.89 -15.76 -3.42
CA GLU A 173 24.31 -15.52 -3.53
C GLU A 173 24.57 -14.06 -3.17
N PRO A 174 25.44 -13.80 -2.17
CA PRO A 174 25.74 -12.45 -1.77
C PRO A 174 26.26 -11.68 -2.99
N ASP A 175 25.83 -10.43 -3.13
CA ASP A 175 26.35 -9.54 -4.16
C ASP A 175 27.87 -9.39 -3.98
N ASP A 176 28.64 -10.01 -4.87
CA ASP A 176 30.10 -10.04 -4.81
C ASP A 176 30.71 -8.66 -5.11
N THR A 177 29.91 -7.72 -5.61
CA THR A 177 30.25 -6.30 -5.77
C THR A 177 30.88 -5.75 -4.49
N TRP A 178 30.41 -6.19 -3.33
CA TRP A 178 30.86 -5.70 -2.02
C TRP A 178 32.08 -6.43 -1.46
N LEU A 179 32.59 -7.46 -2.14
CA LEU A 179 33.87 -8.08 -1.82
C LEU A 179 35.06 -7.21 -2.23
N ASP A 180 34.88 -6.33 -3.22
CA ASP A 180 35.85 -5.29 -3.56
C ASP A 180 35.88 -4.23 -2.45
N PRO A 181 37.02 -4.06 -1.73
CA PRO A 181 37.11 -3.10 -0.63
C PRO A 181 36.78 -1.66 -1.04
N ARG A 182 37.07 -1.27 -2.28
CA ARG A 182 36.82 0.10 -2.75
C ARG A 182 35.35 0.31 -3.11
N ALA A 183 34.70 -0.66 -3.75
CA ALA A 183 33.25 -0.61 -3.97
C ALA A 183 32.51 -0.52 -2.63
N ARG A 184 32.93 -1.33 -1.65
CA ARG A 184 32.38 -1.30 -0.29
C ARG A 184 32.56 0.05 0.40
N GLU A 185 33.76 0.64 0.37
CA GLU A 185 34.03 1.97 0.94
C GLU A 185 33.12 3.04 0.31
N LEU A 186 32.97 3.02 -1.02
CA LEU A 186 32.09 3.94 -1.74
C LEU A 186 30.62 3.73 -1.38
N PHE A 187 30.18 2.48 -1.19
CA PHE A 187 28.82 2.18 -0.75
C PHE A 187 28.57 2.61 0.70
N GLU A 188 29.55 2.45 1.59
CA GLU A 188 29.49 2.98 2.95
C GLU A 188 29.32 4.51 2.96
N LEU A 189 29.93 5.23 2.01
CA LEU A 189 29.70 6.67 1.82
C LEU A 189 28.26 6.97 1.36
N VAL A 190 27.71 6.18 0.43
CA VAL A 190 26.29 6.30 0.03
C VAL A 190 25.38 6.13 1.25
N CYS A 191 25.59 5.10 2.06
CA CYS A 191 24.80 4.84 3.27
C CYS A 191 25.02 5.88 4.38
N ALA A 192 26.19 6.51 4.43
CA ALA A 192 26.46 7.58 5.40
C ALA A 192 25.71 8.88 5.06
N THR A 193 25.48 9.15 3.77
CA THR A 193 24.77 10.33 3.27
C THR A 193 23.73 9.95 2.22
N PRO A 194 22.64 9.25 2.59
CA PRO A 194 21.70 8.66 1.64
C PRO A 194 20.93 9.69 0.81
N ALA A 195 20.90 10.97 1.20
CA ALA A 195 20.29 12.03 0.39
C ALA A 195 21.24 12.63 -0.68
N ASP A 196 22.55 12.37 -0.61
CA ASP A 196 23.53 12.93 -1.54
C ASP A 196 23.79 11.99 -2.72
N ASP A 197 23.61 12.49 -3.94
CA ASP A 197 23.85 11.72 -5.16
C ASP A 197 25.33 11.68 -5.55
N SER A 198 26.16 12.54 -4.97
CA SER A 198 27.59 12.64 -5.33
C SER A 198 28.34 11.32 -5.06
N PRO A 199 28.22 10.66 -3.88
CA PRO A 199 28.82 9.34 -3.66
C PRO A 199 28.26 8.26 -4.60
N ARG A 200 26.98 8.36 -4.97
CA ARG A 200 26.35 7.40 -5.90
C ARG A 200 26.95 7.50 -7.29
N ARG A 201 27.19 8.72 -7.81
CA ARG A 201 27.84 8.93 -9.11
C ARG A 201 29.25 8.34 -9.12
N VAL A 202 30.03 8.58 -8.06
CA VAL A 202 31.39 8.02 -7.93
C VAL A 202 31.37 6.49 -7.88
N LEU A 203 30.42 5.89 -7.15
CA LEU A 203 30.24 4.44 -7.12
C LEU A 203 29.80 3.90 -8.49
N ALA A 204 28.89 4.57 -9.17
CA ALA A 204 28.42 4.18 -10.50
C ALA A 204 29.58 4.14 -11.50
N ASP A 205 30.37 5.22 -11.59
CA ASP A 205 31.53 5.31 -12.46
C ASP A 205 32.54 4.18 -12.15
N TYR A 206 32.81 3.95 -10.86
CA TYR A 206 33.73 2.90 -10.41
C TYR A 206 33.30 1.49 -10.84
N LEU A 207 32.00 1.20 -10.77
CA LEU A 207 31.41 -0.08 -11.14
C LEU A 207 31.32 -0.25 -12.66
N LEU A 208 31.02 0.82 -13.40
CA LEU A 208 31.01 0.83 -14.85
C LEU A 208 32.40 0.56 -15.44
N GLU A 209 33.46 1.10 -14.85
CA GLU A 209 34.86 0.80 -15.24
C GLU A 209 35.24 -0.69 -15.11
N ARG A 210 34.43 -1.48 -14.41
CA ARG A 210 34.63 -2.93 -14.16
C ARG A 210 33.57 -3.79 -14.82
N ASP A 211 32.78 -3.22 -15.73
CA ASP A 211 31.67 -3.90 -16.41
C ASP A 211 30.65 -4.52 -15.42
N ASN A 212 30.46 -3.90 -14.25
CA ASN A 212 29.48 -4.36 -13.27
C ASN A 212 28.10 -3.72 -13.56
N PRO A 213 27.04 -4.52 -13.81
CA PRO A 213 25.73 -4.00 -14.23
C PRO A 213 25.06 -3.11 -13.17
N ARG A 214 25.46 -3.22 -11.90
CA ARG A 214 24.95 -2.34 -10.83
C ARG A 214 25.37 -0.88 -11.05
N GLY A 215 26.55 -0.65 -11.64
CA GLY A 215 27.00 0.68 -12.03
C GLY A 215 26.07 1.31 -13.07
N GLU A 216 25.63 0.52 -14.04
CA GLU A 216 24.66 0.94 -15.06
C GLU A 216 23.29 1.26 -14.43
N LEU A 217 22.78 0.41 -13.55
CA LEU A 217 21.53 0.68 -12.82
C LEU A 217 21.58 2.02 -12.09
N ILE A 218 22.67 2.28 -11.35
CA ILE A 218 22.84 3.54 -10.60
C ILE A 218 22.89 4.73 -11.55
N ALA A 219 23.70 4.67 -12.61
CA ALA A 219 23.84 5.76 -13.57
C ALA A 219 22.49 6.11 -14.22
N VAL A 220 21.80 5.12 -14.78
CA VAL A 220 20.50 5.28 -15.44
C VAL A 220 19.45 5.81 -14.44
N SER A 221 19.44 5.31 -13.21
CA SER A 221 18.50 5.79 -12.18
C SER A 221 18.74 7.24 -11.76
N LEU A 222 19.97 7.75 -11.87
CA LEU A 222 20.34 9.14 -11.52
C LEU A 222 20.08 10.15 -12.65
N GLU A 223 19.86 9.70 -13.89
CA GLU A 223 19.45 10.56 -15.01
C GLU A 223 17.98 10.99 -14.88
N GLY A 224 17.18 10.25 -14.10
CA GLY A 224 15.80 10.57 -13.73
C GLY A 224 14.75 9.98 -14.68
N ALA A 225 13.49 10.01 -14.22
CA ALA A 225 12.35 9.36 -14.86
C ALA A 225 11.82 10.04 -16.15
N HIS A 226 12.57 10.95 -16.75
CA HIS A 226 12.11 11.71 -17.92
C HIS A 226 12.50 11.07 -19.26
N ASN A 227 13.28 10.00 -19.25
CA ASN A 227 13.72 9.29 -20.44
C ASN A 227 13.12 7.87 -20.47
N ALA A 228 12.26 7.59 -21.46
CA ALA A 228 11.59 6.30 -21.59
C ALA A 228 12.59 5.14 -21.79
N ASP A 229 13.65 5.35 -22.58
CA ASP A 229 14.68 4.32 -22.81
C ASP A 229 15.45 4.00 -21.52
N ALA A 230 15.69 5.03 -20.69
CA ALA A 230 16.32 4.87 -19.38
C ALA A 230 15.41 4.09 -18.42
N ILE A 231 14.10 4.34 -18.43
CA ILE A 231 13.12 3.58 -17.63
C ILE A 231 13.11 2.11 -18.06
N THR A 232 12.96 1.82 -19.35
CA THR A 232 13.00 0.44 -19.88
C THR A 232 14.30 -0.26 -19.49
N LYS A 233 15.44 0.39 -19.68
CA LYS A 233 16.74 -0.19 -19.34
C LYS A 233 16.92 -0.44 -17.84
N ARG A 234 16.42 0.46 -16.98
CA ARG A 234 16.39 0.27 -15.52
C ARG A 234 15.55 -0.96 -15.18
N ASP A 235 14.37 -1.08 -15.77
CA ASP A 235 13.43 -2.16 -15.48
C ASP A 235 13.99 -3.51 -15.95
N ASP A 236 14.63 -3.57 -17.13
CA ASP A 236 15.35 -4.76 -17.62
C ASP A 236 16.48 -5.20 -16.65
N LEU A 237 17.25 -4.22 -16.13
CA LEU A 237 18.32 -4.50 -15.17
C LEU A 237 17.77 -5.03 -13.84
N LEU A 238 16.66 -4.48 -13.35
CA LEU A 238 16.02 -4.95 -12.12
C LEU A 238 15.41 -6.35 -12.29
N ALA A 239 14.72 -6.61 -13.40
CA ALA A 239 14.19 -7.94 -13.71
C ALA A 239 15.31 -9.00 -13.72
N ALA A 240 16.50 -8.65 -14.24
CA ALA A 240 17.62 -9.57 -14.31
C ALA A 240 18.40 -9.76 -12.99
N HIS A 241 18.39 -8.77 -12.08
CA HIS A 241 19.38 -8.72 -10.99
C HIS A 241 18.83 -8.32 -9.61
N ALA A 242 17.55 -7.96 -9.47
CA ALA A 242 17.01 -7.42 -8.21
C ALA A 242 17.23 -8.34 -7.01
N VAL A 243 16.96 -9.65 -7.16
CA VAL A 243 17.16 -10.66 -6.10
C VAL A 243 18.58 -10.57 -5.51
N ARG A 244 19.59 -10.57 -6.38
CA ARG A 244 21.00 -10.49 -5.97
C ARG A 244 21.33 -9.14 -5.35
N TRP A 245 20.86 -8.04 -5.94
CA TRP A 245 21.15 -6.70 -5.46
C TRP A 245 20.46 -6.34 -4.14
N MET A 246 19.39 -7.05 -3.78
CA MET A 246 18.72 -6.98 -2.49
C MET A 246 19.44 -7.74 -1.39
N ALA A 247 20.31 -8.70 -1.71
CA ALA A 247 21.01 -9.49 -0.70
C ALA A 247 21.75 -8.61 0.33
N PRO A 248 21.65 -8.90 1.64
CA PRO A 248 20.94 -10.02 2.25
C PRO A 248 19.45 -9.75 2.56
N LEU A 249 18.92 -8.56 2.26
CA LEU A 249 17.56 -8.15 2.67
C LEU A 249 16.45 -8.99 2.04
N ALA A 250 16.72 -9.67 0.93
CA ALA A 250 15.80 -10.62 0.32
C ALA A 250 15.30 -11.73 1.28
N HIS A 251 16.05 -12.03 2.36
CA HIS A 251 15.60 -12.99 3.39
C HIS A 251 14.37 -12.54 4.20
N VAL A 252 14.08 -11.24 4.25
CA VAL A 252 12.96 -10.70 5.03
C VAL A 252 12.06 -9.79 4.21
N MET A 253 12.38 -9.58 2.94
CA MET A 253 11.68 -8.66 2.04
C MET A 253 11.52 -9.32 0.67
N PRO A 254 10.28 -9.65 0.26
CA PRO A 254 10.03 -10.18 -1.06
C PRO A 254 10.41 -9.19 -2.16
N VAL A 255 11.07 -9.69 -3.21
CA VAL A 255 11.60 -8.88 -4.30
C VAL A 255 10.50 -8.14 -5.08
N SER A 256 9.32 -8.75 -5.22
CA SER A 256 8.15 -8.14 -5.84
C SER A 256 7.66 -6.86 -5.16
N THR A 257 7.92 -6.73 -3.85
CA THR A 257 7.55 -5.54 -3.05
C THR A 257 8.65 -4.47 -3.03
N ALA A 258 9.87 -4.82 -3.45
CA ALA A 258 10.99 -3.92 -3.45
C ALA A 258 10.79 -2.78 -4.45
N ARG A 259 11.17 -1.57 -4.04
CA ARG A 259 11.25 -0.40 -4.92
C ARG A 259 12.65 0.17 -4.87
N PHE A 260 13.24 0.31 -6.05
CA PHE A 260 14.57 0.85 -6.22
C PHE A 260 14.50 2.31 -6.65
N GLU A 261 15.26 3.16 -5.96
CA GLU A 261 15.46 4.56 -6.34
C GLU A 261 16.95 4.88 -6.37
N ARG A 262 17.36 5.66 -7.36
CA ARG A 262 18.77 6.08 -7.52
C ARG A 262 19.75 4.89 -7.51
N GLY A 263 19.29 3.72 -7.97
CA GLY A 263 20.04 2.46 -8.05
C GLY A 263 20.12 1.62 -6.78
N PHE A 264 19.37 1.96 -5.72
CA PHE A 264 19.38 1.23 -4.45
C PHE A 264 17.96 0.94 -3.97
N LEU A 265 17.82 -0.07 -3.12
CA LEU A 265 16.56 -0.32 -2.42
C LEU A 265 16.19 0.90 -1.57
N ALA A 266 15.00 1.45 -1.82
CA ALA A 266 14.47 2.63 -1.14
C ALA A 266 13.24 2.28 -0.30
N SER A 267 12.43 1.30 -0.71
CA SER A 267 11.32 0.82 0.11
C SER A 267 10.98 -0.64 -0.18
N GLY A 268 10.23 -1.26 0.73
CA GLY A 268 9.63 -2.57 0.52
C GLY A 268 8.80 -3.02 1.71
N GLU A 269 8.22 -4.21 1.60
CA GLU A 269 7.41 -4.82 2.64
C GLU A 269 8.23 -5.90 3.37
N VAL A 270 8.17 -5.94 4.69
CA VAL A 270 9.04 -6.79 5.53
C VAL A 270 8.24 -7.83 6.28
N HIS A 271 8.69 -9.07 6.17
CA HIS A 271 8.17 -10.22 6.90
C HIS A 271 9.32 -11.14 7.37
N ALA A 272 9.79 -10.91 8.60
CA ALA A 272 10.81 -11.74 9.23
C ALA A 272 10.16 -12.75 10.19
N HIS A 273 10.19 -14.04 9.87
CA HIS A 273 9.47 -15.07 10.64
C HIS A 273 10.39 -15.97 11.49
N ASP A 274 11.69 -16.03 11.20
CA ASP A 274 12.64 -16.94 11.86
C ASP A 274 13.97 -16.25 12.27
N ASP A 275 14.74 -16.89 13.15
CA ASP A 275 16.01 -16.34 13.66
C ASP A 275 17.11 -16.26 12.59
N TYR A 276 17.10 -17.16 11.60
CA TYR A 276 18.12 -17.19 10.55
C TYR A 276 17.98 -15.98 9.64
N SER A 277 16.76 -15.68 9.18
CA SER A 277 16.46 -14.53 8.33
C SER A 277 16.80 -13.20 9.02
N ILE A 278 16.50 -13.08 10.33
CA ILE A 278 16.89 -11.91 11.14
C ILE A 278 18.41 -11.80 11.25
N ALA A 279 19.10 -12.92 11.50
CA ALA A 279 20.56 -12.92 11.62
C ALA A 279 21.25 -12.54 10.31
N ALA A 280 20.69 -12.95 9.16
CA ALA A 280 21.23 -12.65 7.84
C ALA A 280 21.21 -11.15 7.50
N VAL A 281 20.20 -10.42 7.98
CA VAL A 281 20.02 -8.99 7.66
C VAL A 281 20.58 -8.04 8.73
N ARG A 282 20.95 -8.56 9.91
CA ARG A 282 21.46 -7.74 11.01
C ARG A 282 22.79 -7.08 10.65
N GLY A 283 22.89 -5.77 10.86
CA GLY A 283 24.08 -4.97 10.51
C GLY A 283 24.35 -4.85 9.00
N ALA A 284 23.42 -5.27 8.14
CA ALA A 284 23.60 -5.20 6.70
C ALA A 284 23.64 -3.73 6.22
N LEU A 285 24.68 -3.38 5.46
CA LEU A 285 24.83 -2.03 4.90
C LEU A 285 23.69 -1.64 3.95
N ALA A 286 23.04 -2.63 3.33
CA ALA A 286 21.90 -2.45 2.44
C ALA A 286 20.73 -1.70 3.10
N TRP A 287 20.58 -1.77 4.42
CA TRP A 287 19.60 -0.98 5.16
C TRP A 287 19.83 0.54 5.07
N GLY A 288 21.07 0.96 4.78
CA GLY A 288 21.47 2.37 4.80
C GLY A 288 20.80 3.25 3.75
N THR A 289 20.16 2.67 2.73
CA THR A 289 19.43 3.41 1.70
C THR A 289 17.91 3.25 1.80
N VAL A 290 17.41 2.40 2.69
CA VAL A 290 15.97 2.14 2.82
C VAL A 290 15.30 3.29 3.56
N GLU A 291 14.36 3.95 2.88
CA GLU A 291 13.63 5.12 3.36
C GLU A 291 12.25 4.78 3.93
N SER A 292 11.60 3.71 3.43
CA SER A 292 10.26 3.34 3.87
C SER A 292 10.12 1.83 4.04
N LEU A 293 9.57 1.41 5.18
CA LEU A 293 9.26 0.02 5.49
C LEU A 293 7.80 -0.14 5.87
N TYR A 294 7.11 -0.99 5.11
CA TYR A 294 5.87 -1.59 5.55
C TYR A 294 6.17 -2.90 6.28
N VAL A 295 5.59 -3.12 7.46
CA VAL A 295 5.87 -4.31 8.27
C VAL A 295 4.60 -5.14 8.35
N HIS A 296 4.66 -6.39 7.89
CA HIS A 296 3.53 -7.30 7.96
C HIS A 296 3.24 -7.74 9.40
N ALA A 297 1.98 -8.09 9.65
CA ALA A 297 1.57 -8.68 10.92
C ALA A 297 2.46 -9.89 11.27
N ASN A 298 2.74 -10.07 12.56
CA ASN A 298 3.61 -11.14 13.09
C ASN A 298 5.08 -11.09 12.62
N SER A 299 5.50 -10.09 11.84
CA SER A 299 6.92 -9.91 11.50
C SER A 299 7.73 -9.56 12.74
N ARG A 300 8.79 -10.33 12.98
CA ARG A 300 9.76 -10.08 14.04
C ARG A 300 10.59 -8.82 13.76
N CYS A 301 11.12 -8.22 14.82
CA CYS A 301 11.88 -6.97 14.72
C CYS A 301 13.20 -7.16 13.98
N VAL A 302 13.38 -6.39 12.89
CA VAL A 302 14.64 -6.26 12.15
C VAL A 302 15.20 -4.84 12.17
N LEU A 303 14.68 -3.97 13.06
CA LEU A 303 15.16 -2.59 13.21
C LEU A 303 16.66 -2.59 13.52
N ASP A 304 17.43 -1.86 12.73
CA ASP A 304 18.89 -1.86 12.82
C ASP A 304 19.47 -0.44 12.74
N PRO A 305 20.49 -0.07 13.55
CA PRO A 305 21.15 1.24 13.44
C PRO A 305 21.73 1.57 12.05
N ALA A 306 21.90 0.57 11.17
CA ALA A 306 22.26 0.77 9.78
C ALA A 306 21.17 1.49 8.95
N MET A 307 19.89 1.47 9.37
CA MET A 307 18.74 2.09 8.70
C MET A 307 18.74 3.63 8.82
N ARG A 308 19.80 4.27 8.33
CA ARG A 308 20.04 5.72 8.45
C ARG A 308 19.12 6.57 7.59
N ALA A 309 18.61 6.00 6.50
CA ALA A 309 17.70 6.65 5.58
C ALA A 309 16.23 6.49 5.98
N LEU A 310 15.90 5.67 7.00
CA LEU A 310 14.52 5.32 7.33
C LEU A 310 13.72 6.53 7.81
N ARG A 311 12.69 6.88 7.04
CA ARG A 311 11.79 8.02 7.22
C ARG A 311 10.35 7.59 7.47
N GLU A 312 9.93 6.45 6.95
CA GLU A 312 8.59 5.90 7.17
C GLU A 312 8.69 4.47 7.69
N LEU A 313 7.98 4.17 8.78
CA LEU A 313 8.00 2.86 9.41
C LEU A 313 6.62 2.47 9.92
N GLY A 314 6.16 1.29 9.54
CA GLY A 314 5.05 0.60 10.18
C GLY A 314 4.09 -0.06 9.19
N PRO A 315 3.03 -0.73 9.69
CA PRO A 315 2.61 -0.77 11.08
C PRO A 315 3.52 -1.63 11.98
N ILE A 316 3.90 -1.14 13.16
CA ILE A 316 4.74 -1.88 14.14
C ILE A 316 4.08 -2.04 15.51
N ASP A 317 4.48 -3.06 16.27
CA ASP A 317 4.05 -3.32 17.65
C ASP A 317 5.16 -3.94 18.52
N GLY A 318 4.86 -4.22 19.79
CA GLY A 318 5.64 -5.12 20.63
C GLY A 318 7.16 -4.86 20.62
N ASP A 319 7.92 -5.84 20.13
CA ASP A 319 9.39 -5.80 20.09
C ASP A 319 9.92 -4.64 19.24
N TRP A 320 9.25 -4.28 18.14
CA TRP A 320 9.66 -3.14 17.32
C TRP A 320 9.57 -1.82 18.10
N LEU A 321 8.50 -1.62 18.86
CA LEU A 321 8.35 -0.43 19.71
C LEU A 321 9.38 -0.42 20.85
N ALA A 322 9.65 -1.59 21.44
CA ALA A 322 10.63 -1.73 22.50
C ALA A 322 12.05 -1.38 22.01
N ASP A 323 12.43 -1.84 20.83
CA ASP A 323 13.72 -1.54 20.20
C ASP A 323 13.82 -0.06 19.80
N LEU A 324 12.75 0.51 19.25
CA LEU A 324 12.68 1.94 18.91
C LEU A 324 12.84 2.82 20.16
N ALA A 325 12.21 2.44 21.27
CA ALA A 325 12.31 3.13 22.56
C ALA A 325 13.70 2.98 23.21
N SER A 326 14.39 1.86 22.95
CA SER A 326 15.72 1.56 23.49
C SER A 326 16.87 2.13 22.64
N ALA A 327 16.57 2.65 21.45
CA ALA A 327 17.56 3.24 20.57
C ALA A 327 18.32 4.38 21.27
N THR A 328 19.64 4.45 21.03
CA THR A 328 20.52 5.48 21.62
C THR A 328 20.85 6.60 20.65
N ALA A 329 20.69 6.35 19.34
CA ALA A 329 20.89 7.33 18.28
C ALA A 329 19.54 7.88 17.80
N PRO A 330 19.49 9.15 17.35
CA PRO A 330 18.29 9.70 16.75
C PRO A 330 17.99 9.04 15.39
N TRP A 331 16.72 8.76 15.15
CA TRP A 331 16.19 8.29 13.89
C TRP A 331 15.82 9.44 12.96
N ALA A 332 15.83 9.17 11.65
CA ALA A 332 15.32 10.07 10.63
C ALA A 332 13.81 9.91 10.38
N ILE A 333 13.13 9.05 11.16
CA ILE A 333 11.70 8.72 11.00
C ILE A 333 10.84 9.99 11.12
N GLU A 334 10.07 10.24 10.08
CA GLU A 334 9.13 11.34 9.89
C GLU A 334 7.67 10.88 9.99
N ALA A 335 7.38 9.63 9.61
CA ALA A 335 6.08 8.99 9.76
C ALA A 335 6.20 7.63 10.46
N LEU A 336 5.39 7.43 11.48
CA LEU A 336 5.34 6.19 12.25
C LEU A 336 3.90 5.66 12.30
N ASP A 337 3.73 4.37 12.05
CA ASP A 337 2.45 3.66 12.18
C ASP A 337 2.55 2.59 13.26
N VAL A 338 1.68 2.64 14.26
CA VAL A 338 1.79 1.83 15.48
C VAL A 338 0.50 1.08 15.79
N ILE A 339 0.62 -0.23 15.98
CA ILE A 339 -0.44 -1.08 16.52
C ILE A 339 -0.27 -1.20 18.03
N LEU A 340 -1.32 -0.83 18.77
CA LEU A 340 -1.35 -0.80 20.22
C LEU A 340 -2.30 -1.87 20.75
N THR A 341 -1.75 -3.04 21.06
CA THR A 341 -2.51 -4.20 21.55
C THR A 341 -2.40 -4.36 23.06
N THR A 342 -1.27 -3.98 23.65
CA THR A 342 -0.93 -4.14 25.06
C THR A 342 -0.66 -2.80 25.77
N PRO A 343 -0.78 -2.73 27.11
CA PRO A 343 -0.34 -1.54 27.87
C PRO A 343 1.16 -1.23 27.72
N GLN A 344 1.97 -2.25 27.44
CA GLN A 344 3.40 -2.12 27.19
C GLN A 344 3.67 -1.31 25.92
N ASP A 345 2.89 -1.51 24.86
CA ASP A 345 3.03 -0.75 23.61
C ASP A 345 2.82 0.75 23.86
N VAL A 346 1.80 1.11 24.64
CA VAL A 346 1.51 2.50 25.01
C VAL A 346 2.67 3.11 25.80
N THR A 347 3.20 2.35 26.77
CA THR A 347 4.34 2.77 27.59
C THR A 347 5.60 2.95 26.73
N ALA A 348 5.87 2.00 25.83
CA ALA A 348 7.01 2.03 24.92
C ALA A 348 6.93 3.24 23.99
N LEU A 349 5.78 3.48 23.35
CA LEU A 349 5.54 4.63 22.48
C LEU A 349 5.85 5.96 23.18
N GLY A 350 5.34 6.14 24.40
CA GLY A 350 5.59 7.34 25.21
C GLY A 350 7.05 7.49 25.66
N ALA A 351 7.79 6.39 25.78
CA ALA A 351 9.19 6.36 26.18
C ALA A 351 10.18 6.69 25.06
N ILE A 352 9.76 6.70 23.79
CA ILE A 352 10.66 6.98 22.67
C ILE A 352 11.15 8.43 22.74
N THR A 353 12.48 8.61 22.79
CA THR A 353 13.13 9.92 22.83
C THR A 353 13.98 10.25 21.60
N THR A 354 14.07 9.30 20.66
CA THR A 354 14.98 9.31 19.51
C THR A 354 14.29 9.67 18.20
N LEU A 355 13.11 10.29 18.23
CA LEU A 355 12.32 10.67 17.05
C LEU A 355 12.26 12.20 16.82
N PRO A 356 13.40 12.89 16.59
CA PRO A 356 13.41 14.35 16.47
C PRO A 356 12.78 14.89 15.17
N ARG A 357 12.39 14.00 14.23
CA ARG A 357 11.79 14.37 12.94
C ARG A 357 10.36 13.88 12.75
N LEU A 358 9.81 13.15 13.73
CA LEU A 358 8.45 12.62 13.65
C LEU A 358 7.43 13.76 13.50
N ARG A 359 6.70 13.75 12.39
CA ARG A 359 5.65 14.72 12.04
C ARG A 359 4.30 14.05 11.88
N ARG A 360 4.27 12.78 11.49
CA ARG A 360 3.05 12.00 11.26
C ARG A 360 3.06 10.77 12.14
N LEU A 361 1.96 10.53 12.86
CA LEU A 361 1.79 9.34 13.68
C LEU A 361 0.43 8.72 13.37
N THR A 362 0.39 7.45 12.99
CA THR A 362 -0.83 6.66 12.88
C THR A 362 -0.92 5.72 14.06
N LEU A 363 -2.06 5.72 14.77
CA LEU A 363 -2.35 4.83 15.88
C LEU A 363 -3.52 3.92 15.54
N ARG A 364 -3.34 2.62 15.78
CA ARG A 364 -4.39 1.61 15.61
C ARG A 364 -4.37 0.58 16.74
N GLY A 365 -5.42 -0.23 16.84
CA GLY A 365 -5.55 -1.29 17.85
C GLY A 365 -6.42 -0.93 19.06
N LYS A 366 -6.46 -1.84 20.04
CA LYS A 366 -7.43 -1.79 21.16
C LYS A 366 -7.09 -0.74 22.23
N ARG A 367 -5.89 -0.17 22.20
CA ARG A 367 -5.36 0.74 23.24
C ARG A 367 -5.15 2.18 22.74
N VAL A 368 -5.68 2.52 21.57
CA VAL A 368 -5.57 3.87 20.98
C VAL A 368 -6.00 4.97 21.95
N ALA A 369 -7.14 4.81 22.63
CA ALA A 369 -7.65 5.83 23.57
C ALA A 369 -6.68 6.08 24.74
N GLU A 370 -6.05 5.02 25.27
CA GLU A 370 -5.05 5.14 26.34
C GLU A 370 -3.78 5.84 25.84
N ALA A 371 -3.31 5.52 24.63
CA ALA A 371 -2.15 6.18 24.04
C ALA A 371 -2.40 7.66 23.79
N VAL A 372 -3.55 8.01 23.19
CA VAL A 372 -3.94 9.40 22.95
C VAL A 372 -3.90 10.23 24.23
N ALA A 373 -4.39 9.69 25.35
CA ALA A 373 -4.35 10.38 26.65
C ALA A 373 -2.92 10.62 27.16
N GLN A 374 -1.94 9.82 26.74
CA GLN A 374 -0.54 9.94 27.16
C GLN A 374 0.32 10.77 26.20
N LEU A 375 -0.12 10.96 24.95
CA LEU A 375 0.64 11.70 23.93
C LEU A 375 1.15 13.07 24.38
N PRO A 376 0.39 13.92 25.11
CA PRO A 376 0.88 15.23 25.56
C PRO A 376 2.14 15.18 26.43
N HIS A 377 2.48 14.01 26.97
CA HIS A 377 3.69 13.78 27.77
C HIS A 377 4.89 13.28 26.96
N ALA A 378 4.68 12.82 25.72
CA ALA A 378 5.75 12.36 24.84
C ALA A 378 6.57 13.54 24.31
N ARG A 379 7.90 13.39 24.26
CA ARG A 379 8.82 14.49 23.88
C ARG A 379 8.65 14.96 22.44
N TRP A 380 8.23 14.07 21.55
CA TRP A 380 8.00 14.33 20.13
C TRP A 380 6.57 14.81 19.84
N CYS A 381 5.66 14.88 20.82
CA CYS A 381 4.26 15.23 20.54
C CYS A 381 4.11 16.67 20.01
N SER A 382 4.94 17.62 20.47
CA SER A 382 4.85 19.03 20.08
C SER A 382 5.27 19.35 18.65
N GLN A 383 5.97 18.42 17.99
CA GLN A 383 6.40 18.54 16.58
C GLN A 383 5.48 17.77 15.62
N LEU A 384 4.47 17.04 16.13
CA LEU A 384 3.50 16.39 15.27
C LEU A 384 2.72 17.43 14.48
N GLU A 385 2.71 17.22 13.16
CA GLU A 385 1.88 17.97 12.21
C GLU A 385 0.52 17.29 12.03
N ARG A 386 0.48 15.95 12.10
CA ARG A 386 -0.75 15.15 11.95
C ARG A 386 -0.72 13.89 12.82
N LEU A 387 -1.79 13.65 13.56
CA LEU A 387 -2.07 12.39 14.24
C LEU A 387 -3.25 11.71 13.54
N THR A 388 -3.03 10.54 12.97
CA THR A 388 -4.08 9.68 12.43
C THR A 388 -4.45 8.64 13.47
N VAL A 389 -5.74 8.45 13.71
CA VAL A 389 -6.27 7.45 14.62
C VAL A 389 -7.22 6.54 13.84
N ILE A 390 -7.07 5.23 13.95
CA ILE A 390 -8.03 4.25 13.45
C ILE A 390 -8.99 3.90 14.60
N ASP A 391 -10.24 4.37 14.52
CA ASP A 391 -11.22 4.32 15.61
C ASP A 391 -12.65 4.10 15.07
N ASP A 392 -13.49 3.41 15.82
CA ASP A 392 -14.91 3.14 15.52
C ASP A 392 -15.85 4.19 16.13
N GLY A 393 -15.29 5.24 16.75
CA GLY A 393 -16.05 6.38 17.27
C GLY A 393 -16.84 7.14 16.20
N SER A 394 -17.57 8.18 16.62
CA SER A 394 -18.30 9.07 15.71
C SER A 394 -17.57 10.40 15.49
N PRO A 395 -17.85 11.14 14.41
CA PRO A 395 -17.22 12.45 14.16
C PRO A 395 -17.33 13.45 15.31
N ALA A 396 -18.45 13.42 16.05
CA ALA A 396 -18.62 14.25 17.25
C ALA A 396 -17.61 13.89 18.36
N THR A 397 -17.37 12.59 18.59
CA THR A 397 -16.37 12.12 19.58
C THR A 397 -14.96 12.46 19.13
N TRP A 398 -14.66 12.33 17.84
CA TRP A 398 -13.36 12.66 17.27
C TRP A 398 -13.05 14.16 17.39
N TYR A 399 -14.03 15.01 17.10
CA TYR A 399 -13.88 16.46 17.24
C TYR A 399 -13.68 16.89 18.69
N ALA A 400 -14.41 16.28 19.64
CA ALA A 400 -14.20 16.53 21.07
C ALA A 400 -12.76 16.18 21.49
N ARG A 401 -12.26 15.01 21.05
CA ARG A 401 -10.89 14.55 21.31
C ARG A 401 -9.84 15.48 20.72
N HIS A 402 -10.01 15.99 19.49
CA HIS A 402 -9.10 16.98 18.90
C HIS A 402 -8.94 18.21 19.80
N ARG A 403 -10.05 18.71 20.40
CA ARG A 403 -10.00 19.86 21.30
C ARG A 403 -9.22 19.60 22.59
N GLU A 404 -9.20 18.36 23.07
CA GLU A 404 -8.44 17.95 24.25
C GLU A 404 -6.95 17.83 23.97
N LEU A 405 -6.57 17.56 22.71
CA LEU A 405 -5.19 17.37 22.26
C LEU A 405 -4.47 18.65 21.85
N ALA A 406 -5.06 19.83 22.08
CA ALA A 406 -4.40 21.11 21.82
C ALA A 406 -3.03 21.15 22.54
N PRO A 407 -1.91 21.46 21.84
CA PRO A 407 -1.84 22.22 20.59
C PRO A 407 -1.67 21.40 19.30
N LEU A 408 -2.00 20.12 19.26
CA LEU A 408 -1.84 19.28 18.07
C LEU A 408 -2.56 19.92 16.86
N PRO A 409 -1.88 20.16 15.71
CA PRO A 409 -2.48 20.90 14.60
C PRO A 409 -3.64 20.16 13.91
N TRP A 410 -3.48 18.86 13.66
CA TRP A 410 -4.46 18.06 12.93
C TRP A 410 -4.67 16.67 13.53
N LEU A 411 -5.90 16.37 13.93
CA LEU A 411 -6.34 15.00 14.26
C LEU A 411 -7.12 14.43 13.08
N ALA A 412 -6.50 13.51 12.35
CA ALA A 412 -7.15 12.67 11.35
C ALA A 412 -7.72 11.41 12.00
N VAL A 413 -8.92 11.01 11.60
CA VAL A 413 -9.54 9.76 12.02
C VAL A 413 -10.04 9.01 10.81
N VAL A 414 -9.67 7.73 10.75
CA VAL A 414 -10.17 6.77 9.76
C VAL A 414 -11.07 5.80 10.50
N ALA A 415 -12.25 5.52 9.96
CA ALA A 415 -13.16 4.56 10.56
C ALA A 415 -12.48 3.19 10.66
N ARG A 416 -12.59 2.54 11.83
CA ARG A 416 -11.99 1.23 12.06
C ARG A 416 -12.57 0.18 11.10
N HIS A 417 -11.69 -0.66 10.57
CA HIS A 417 -12.04 -1.85 9.81
C HIS A 417 -11.65 -3.13 10.56
N ASP A 418 -12.25 -4.25 10.18
CA ASP A 418 -11.93 -5.57 10.73
C ASP A 418 -10.60 -6.11 10.20
N ASP A 419 -10.17 -5.64 9.02
CA ASP A 419 -8.81 -5.84 8.53
C ASP A 419 -7.84 -4.91 9.30
N PRO A 420 -6.94 -5.47 10.14
CA PRO A 420 -6.03 -4.69 10.96
C PRO A 420 -4.90 -4.02 10.15
N CYS A 421 -4.71 -4.41 8.88
CA CYS A 421 -3.49 -4.13 8.14
C CYS A 421 -3.46 -2.73 7.51
N GLU A 422 -4.59 -2.14 7.12
CA GLU A 422 -4.58 -0.82 6.46
C GLU A 422 -5.64 0.17 6.98
N ALA A 423 -5.26 1.46 7.07
CA ALA A 423 -6.16 2.56 7.39
C ALA A 423 -6.94 2.96 6.14
N LEU A 424 -7.97 2.18 5.79
CA LEU A 424 -8.72 2.34 4.55
C LEU A 424 -10.06 3.05 4.73
N GLY A 425 -10.59 3.62 3.64
CA GLY A 425 -11.82 4.38 3.60
C GLY A 425 -11.63 5.88 3.82
N TRP A 426 -12.69 6.57 4.25
CA TRP A 426 -12.67 8.02 4.46
C TRP A 426 -11.88 8.40 5.70
N GLU A 427 -10.90 9.28 5.51
CA GLU A 427 -10.19 9.98 6.57
C GLU A 427 -10.86 11.34 6.79
N VAL A 428 -11.30 11.59 8.01
CA VAL A 428 -11.83 12.89 8.46
C VAL A 428 -10.81 13.53 9.39
N ALA A 429 -10.25 14.68 8.99
CA ALA A 429 -9.26 15.38 9.77
C ALA A 429 -9.76 16.72 10.29
N PHE A 430 -9.63 16.92 11.60
CA PHE A 430 -9.99 18.16 12.28
C PHE A 430 -8.74 18.99 12.54
N GLY A 431 -8.79 20.26 12.16
CA GLY A 431 -7.68 21.19 12.22
C GLY A 431 -7.96 22.46 13.03
N PRO A 432 -7.04 23.44 12.99
CA PRO A 432 -7.13 24.66 13.77
C PRO A 432 -8.38 25.47 13.40
N GLY A 433 -9.00 26.12 14.39
CA GLY A 433 -10.19 26.93 14.16
C GLY A 433 -11.45 26.15 13.78
N GLY A 434 -11.45 24.82 13.91
CA GLY A 434 -12.58 23.96 13.55
C GLY A 434 -12.64 23.63 12.06
N ALA A 435 -11.52 23.72 11.34
CA ALA A 435 -11.40 23.25 9.97
C ALA A 435 -11.57 21.73 9.91
N CYS A 436 -12.12 21.23 8.80
CA CYS A 436 -12.30 19.82 8.52
C CYS A 436 -11.79 19.51 7.10
N GLU A 437 -10.95 18.50 6.97
CA GLU A 437 -10.50 17.92 5.71
C GLU A 437 -11.06 16.51 5.58
N ILE A 438 -11.48 16.12 4.38
CA ILE A 438 -11.88 14.76 4.07
C ILE A 438 -11.06 14.26 2.88
N ALA A 439 -10.45 13.09 3.03
CA ALA A 439 -9.70 12.42 1.98
C ALA A 439 -10.03 10.92 1.95
N LEU A 440 -9.95 10.28 0.78
CA LEU A 440 -10.03 8.82 0.69
C LEU A 440 -8.65 8.20 0.87
N ARG A 441 -8.53 7.23 1.79
CA ARG A 441 -7.35 6.40 2.02
C ARG A 441 -7.64 4.99 1.51
N GLY A 442 -6.88 4.53 0.53
CA GLY A 442 -7.07 3.20 -0.04
C GLY A 442 -8.38 2.98 -0.79
N TRP A 443 -8.46 1.80 -1.37
CA TRP A 443 -9.64 1.25 -2.05
C TRP A 443 -10.36 0.31 -1.10
N HIS A 444 -11.61 0.59 -0.75
CA HIS A 444 -12.29 -0.11 0.35
C HIS A 444 -13.81 0.09 0.39
N PRO A 445 -14.61 -0.89 0.88
CA PRO A 445 -16.08 -0.77 1.02
C PRO A 445 -16.56 0.49 1.73
N GLN A 446 -15.81 0.94 2.73
CA GLN A 446 -16.11 2.15 3.50
C GLN A 446 -15.72 3.45 2.78
N GLY A 447 -15.10 3.37 1.60
CA GLY A 447 -14.71 4.48 0.75
C GLY A 447 -15.80 4.98 -0.21
N SER A 448 -17.04 4.47 -0.11
CA SER A 448 -18.12 4.88 -1.00
C SER A 448 -18.62 6.30 -0.72
N LEU A 449 -19.19 6.96 -1.73
CA LEU A 449 -19.77 8.29 -1.58
C LEU A 449 -20.98 8.30 -0.64
N ASP A 450 -21.75 7.22 -0.57
CA ASP A 450 -22.90 7.14 0.34
C ASP A 450 -22.45 7.09 1.80
N ARG A 451 -21.37 6.34 2.09
CA ARG A 451 -20.72 6.37 3.40
C ARG A 451 -20.17 7.75 3.73
N LEU A 452 -19.61 8.46 2.74
CA LEU A 452 -19.20 9.84 2.95
C LEU A 452 -20.40 10.74 3.27
N ALA A 453 -21.53 10.59 2.59
CA ALA A 453 -22.73 11.36 2.88
C ALA A 453 -23.24 11.10 4.32
N ASP A 454 -23.19 9.85 4.81
CA ASP A 454 -23.47 9.52 6.22
C ASP A 454 -22.51 10.25 7.18
N VAL A 455 -21.21 10.23 6.88
CA VAL A 455 -20.20 10.93 7.68
C VAL A 455 -20.48 12.44 7.70
N LEU A 456 -20.75 13.04 6.55
CA LEU A 456 -21.06 14.47 6.42
C LEU A 456 -22.28 14.89 7.25
N ARG A 457 -23.35 14.07 7.26
CA ARG A 457 -24.56 14.31 8.07
C ARG A 457 -24.30 14.31 9.58
N THR A 458 -23.23 13.65 10.02
CA THR A 458 -22.87 13.52 11.45
C THR A 458 -21.70 14.41 11.86
N LEU A 459 -21.12 15.18 10.92
CA LEU A 459 -20.06 16.13 11.23
C LEU A 459 -20.57 17.21 12.19
N PRO A 460 -19.79 17.58 13.21
CA PRO A 460 -20.10 18.76 14.02
C PRO A 460 -20.04 20.03 13.16
N PRO A 461 -20.61 21.16 13.63
CA PRO A 461 -20.44 22.44 12.96
C PRO A 461 -18.95 22.78 12.81
N THR A 462 -18.48 22.81 11.57
CA THR A 462 -17.10 23.16 11.21
C THR A 462 -17.05 24.59 10.68
N SER A 463 -15.90 25.24 10.80
CA SER A 463 -15.72 26.59 10.24
C SER A 463 -15.40 26.55 8.74
N SER A 464 -14.82 25.45 8.27
CA SER A 464 -14.58 25.15 6.87
C SER A 464 -14.52 23.64 6.65
N LEU A 465 -15.07 23.17 5.53
CA LEU A 465 -14.97 21.79 5.06
C LEU A 465 -14.22 21.79 3.71
N ALA A 466 -13.19 20.96 3.59
CA ALA A 466 -12.42 20.77 2.37
C ALA A 466 -12.35 19.29 2.00
N PHE A 467 -12.61 18.98 0.73
CA PHE A 467 -12.37 17.65 0.18
C PHE A 467 -10.98 17.66 -0.48
N VAL A 468 -10.08 16.84 0.05
CA VAL A 468 -8.67 16.78 -0.35
C VAL A 468 -8.49 15.63 -1.34
N ALA A 469 -8.01 15.97 -2.54
CA ALA A 469 -7.65 14.96 -3.53
C ALA A 469 -6.54 14.04 -2.99
N SER A 470 -6.68 12.74 -3.25
CA SER A 470 -5.71 11.71 -2.89
C SER A 470 -5.42 10.84 -4.12
N ARG A 471 -4.49 9.87 -3.96
CA ARG A 471 -4.24 8.85 -4.99
C ARG A 471 -5.41 7.88 -5.19
N HIS A 472 -6.47 7.96 -4.38
CA HIS A 472 -7.63 7.06 -4.42
C HIS A 472 -8.93 7.79 -4.81
N TRP A 473 -9.00 9.11 -4.60
CA TRP A 473 -10.14 9.90 -5.00
C TRP A 473 -9.75 11.35 -5.27
N SER A 474 -10.24 11.88 -6.40
CA SER A 474 -10.18 13.30 -6.71
C SER A 474 -11.61 13.83 -6.80
N PRO A 475 -12.05 14.73 -5.90
CA PRO A 475 -13.42 15.25 -5.89
C PRO A 475 -13.78 15.90 -7.23
N THR A 476 -14.92 15.53 -7.80
CA THR A 476 -15.51 16.17 -8.98
C THR A 476 -16.68 17.06 -8.61
N ALA A 477 -17.11 17.94 -9.52
CA ALA A 477 -18.31 18.76 -9.31
C ALA A 477 -19.57 17.89 -9.07
N ALA A 478 -19.69 16.77 -9.79
CA ALA A 478 -20.79 15.83 -9.63
C ALA A 478 -20.76 15.13 -8.27
N ASP A 479 -19.57 14.75 -7.77
CA ASP A 479 -19.43 14.19 -6.43
C ASP A 479 -19.91 15.21 -5.38
N LEU A 480 -19.51 16.47 -5.51
CA LEU A 480 -19.88 17.52 -4.55
C LEU A 480 -21.38 17.83 -4.58
N GLU A 481 -22.00 17.87 -5.76
CA GLU A 481 -23.45 18.04 -5.91
C GLU A 481 -24.21 16.89 -5.26
N ARG A 482 -23.77 15.64 -5.46
CA ARG A 482 -24.35 14.46 -4.81
C ARG A 482 -24.19 14.49 -3.29
N LEU A 483 -23.01 14.85 -2.78
CA LEU A 483 -22.68 14.80 -1.36
C LEU A 483 -23.34 15.92 -0.55
N LEU A 484 -23.47 17.10 -1.13
CA LEU A 484 -24.00 18.29 -0.45
C LEU A 484 -25.48 18.54 -0.74
N GLY A 485 -26.05 17.78 -1.69
CA GLY A 485 -27.38 17.98 -2.24
C GLY A 485 -27.46 19.26 -3.08
N SER A 486 -28.30 19.24 -4.13
CA SER A 486 -29.05 20.47 -4.39
C SER A 486 -29.90 20.67 -3.13
N PRO A 487 -29.88 21.84 -2.47
CA PRO A 487 -30.78 22.07 -1.35
C PRO A 487 -32.16 21.71 -1.86
N ASP A 488 -32.80 20.71 -1.24
CA ASP A 488 -34.17 20.33 -1.57
C ASP A 488 -34.94 21.64 -1.53
N VAL A 489 -35.22 22.18 -2.72
CA VAL A 489 -36.18 23.23 -2.88
C VAL A 489 -37.44 22.44 -2.62
N ASP A 490 -37.89 22.48 -1.36
CA ASP A 490 -39.20 22.00 -0.95
C ASP A 490 -40.22 22.63 -1.93
N ASP A 491 -40.47 21.93 -3.03
CA ASP A 491 -41.47 22.27 -4.04
C ASP A 491 -42.84 21.76 -3.57
N ASP A 492 -43.05 21.73 -2.25
CA ASP A 492 -44.34 21.60 -1.59
C ASP A 492 -45.08 22.95 -1.57
N SER A 493 -44.87 23.80 -2.59
CA SER A 493 -45.63 25.04 -2.80
C SER A 493 -46.93 24.83 -3.60
N ASP A 494 -47.45 23.60 -3.65
CA ASP A 494 -48.72 23.26 -4.29
C ASP A 494 -49.97 23.52 -3.41
N ASP A 495 -49.86 24.30 -2.32
CA ASP A 495 -51.02 24.68 -1.52
C ASP A 495 -50.90 26.09 -0.90
N VAL A 496 -51.15 27.16 -1.69
CA VAL A 496 -51.97 28.33 -1.27
C VAL A 496 -52.59 29.06 -2.50
N ASN A 497 -53.88 28.79 -2.72
CA ASN A 497 -54.95 29.55 -3.44
C ASN A 497 -55.01 29.60 -4.97
#